data_AF-A0A1Z5HXM5-F1
#
_entry.id   AF-A0A1Z5HXM5-F1
#
_cell.length_a   1.000
_cell.length_b   1.000
_cell.length_c   1.000
_cell.angle_alpha   90.00
_cell.angle_beta   90.00
_cell.angle_gamma   90.00
#
_symmetry.space_group_name_H-M   'P 1'
#
loop_
_entity.id
_entity.type
_entity.pdbx_description
1 polymer ?
#
loop_
_entity_poly.entity_id
_entity_poly.type
_entity_poly.pdbx_seq_one_letter_code
_entity_poly.pdbx_strand_id
1 'polypeptide(L)'
;MTRASRAHQRALAKAISWRIFATLTTMTIVYLFTGKIDLSIGVGIVEVISKMLLYYLHELIWEKTSWGRKRHPLSEFQIKKELTPEDKEKINQKLKELGYL
;
A
#
# COMPACT_ATOMS: atom_id res chain seq x y z
N MET A 1 -22.54 6.93 15.93
CA MET A 1 -21.99 6.38 14.66
C MET A 1 -20.89 7.29 14.12
N THR A 2 -19.63 6.87 14.25
CA THR A 2 -18.42 7.71 14.09
C THR A 2 -18.13 8.10 12.63
N ARG A 3 -17.70 9.35 12.41
CA ARG A 3 -17.38 9.96 11.09
C ARG A 3 -16.35 9.16 10.27
N ALA A 4 -15.45 8.45 10.94
CA ALA A 4 -14.39 7.63 10.33
C ALA A 4 -14.92 6.44 9.52
N SER A 5 -15.99 5.78 9.98
CA SER A 5 -16.61 4.65 9.25
C SER A 5 -17.19 5.10 7.90
N ARG A 6 -17.85 6.26 7.87
CA ARG A 6 -18.40 6.86 6.65
C ARG A 6 -17.34 7.31 5.64
N ALA A 7 -16.11 7.58 6.07
CA ALA A 7 -15.01 7.95 5.17
C ALA A 7 -14.45 6.71 4.45
N HIS A 8 -14.23 5.61 5.17
CA HIS A 8 -13.73 4.34 4.62
C HIS A 8 -14.71 3.74 3.61
N GLN A 9 -16.01 3.72 3.93
CA GLN A 9 -17.04 3.22 3.01
C GLN A 9 -17.11 4.05 1.71
N ARG A 10 -16.98 5.38 1.80
CA ARG A 10 -16.96 6.26 0.62
C ARG A 10 -15.70 6.06 -0.22
N ALA A 11 -14.55 5.85 0.40
CA ALA A 11 -13.31 5.55 -0.31
C ALA A 11 -13.39 4.21 -1.06
N LEU A 12 -13.94 3.18 -0.40
CA LEU A 12 -14.16 1.87 -1.01
C LEU A 12 -15.13 1.96 -2.20
N ALA A 13 -16.26 2.65 -2.02
CA ALA A 13 -17.23 2.84 -3.09
C ALA A 13 -16.60 3.57 -4.30
N LYS A 14 -15.86 4.66 -4.06
CA LYS A 14 -15.14 5.38 -5.13
C LYS A 14 -14.12 4.47 -5.85
N ALA A 15 -13.37 3.66 -5.11
CA ALA A 15 -12.39 2.75 -5.70
C ALA A 15 -13.06 1.68 -6.58
N ILE A 16 -14.19 1.13 -6.14
CA ILE A 16 -14.97 0.16 -6.93
C ILE A 16 -15.54 0.83 -8.18
N SER A 17 -16.16 2.01 -8.04
CA SER A 17 -16.69 2.76 -9.18
C SER A 17 -15.61 3.07 -10.21
N TRP A 18 -14.42 3.50 -9.77
CA TRP A 18 -13.29 3.76 -10.65
C TRP A 18 -12.80 2.50 -11.37
N ARG A 19 -12.75 1.35 -10.68
CA ARG A 19 -12.35 0.07 -11.28
C ARG A 19 -13.32 -0.38 -12.37
N ILE A 20 -14.62 -0.28 -12.11
CA ILE A 20 -15.65 -0.61 -13.11
C ILE A 20 -15.49 0.28 -14.34
N PHE A 21 -15.32 1.59 -14.14
CA PHE A 21 -15.15 2.54 -15.24
C PHE A 21 -13.88 2.25 -16.07
N ALA A 22 -12.77 1.93 -15.40
CA ALA A 22 -11.50 1.61 -16.06
C ALA A 22 -11.60 0.33 -16.91
N THR A 23 -12.16 -0.76 -16.35
CA THR A 23 -12.34 -2.01 -17.09
C THR A 23 -13.31 -1.84 -18.26
N LEU A 24 -14.42 -1.12 -18.08
CA LEU A 24 -15.35 -0.79 -19.17
C LEU A 24 -14.67 0.04 -20.28
N THR A 25 -13.81 0.98 -19.91
CA THR A 25 -13.05 1.77 -20.87
C THR A 25 -12.13 0.88 -21.70
N THR A 26 -11.38 -0.02 -21.06
CA THR A 26 -10.52 -0.99 -21.76
C THR A 26 -11.33 -1.89 -22.69
N MET A 27 -12.44 -2.47 -22.21
CA MET A 27 -13.34 -3.29 -23.03
C MET A 27 -13.89 -2.50 -24.23
N THR A 28 -14.26 -1.23 -24.02
CA THR A 28 -14.76 -0.34 -25.09
C THR A 28 -13.69 -0.08 -26.13
N ILE A 29 -12.46 0.23 -25.72
CA ILE A 29 -11.34 0.43 -26.63
C ILE A 29 -11.10 -0.84 -27.45
N VAL A 30 -10.99 -2.01 -26.79
CA VAL A 30 -10.77 -3.28 -27.48
C VAL A 30 -11.89 -3.57 -28.47
N TYR A 31 -13.15 -3.30 -28.10
CA TYR A 31 -14.30 -3.48 -28.96
C TYR A 31 -14.25 -2.56 -30.18
N LEU A 32 -13.91 -1.27 -29.99
CA LEU A 32 -13.80 -0.30 -31.08
C LEU A 32 -12.72 -0.71 -32.09
N PHE A 33 -11.61 -1.28 -31.63
CA PHE A 33 -10.52 -1.72 -32.52
C PHE A 33 -10.78 -3.06 -33.19
N THR A 34 -11.47 -4.00 -32.54
CA THR A 34 -11.62 -5.38 -33.04
C THR A 34 -13.01 -5.72 -33.56
N GLY A 35 -14.03 -4.96 -33.17
CA GLY A 35 -15.45 -5.25 -33.44
C GLY A 35 -15.99 -6.50 -32.74
N LYS A 36 -15.22 -7.13 -31.84
CA LYS A 36 -15.56 -8.42 -31.23
C LYS A 36 -15.81 -8.27 -29.73
N ILE A 37 -17.05 -8.54 -29.30
CA ILE A 37 -17.46 -8.49 -27.89
C ILE A 37 -16.73 -9.57 -27.08
N ASP A 38 -16.65 -10.80 -27.59
CA ASP A 38 -16.01 -11.92 -26.89
C ASP A 38 -14.56 -11.62 -26.52
N LEU A 39 -13.82 -11.01 -27.46
CA LEU A 39 -12.43 -10.62 -27.26
C LEU A 39 -12.31 -9.47 -26.26
N SER A 40 -13.24 -8.52 -26.30
CA SER A 40 -13.27 -7.39 -25.36
C SER A 40 -13.50 -7.83 -23.92
N ILE A 41 -14.45 -8.74 -23.71
CA ILE A 41 -14.73 -9.34 -22.40
C ILE A 41 -13.52 -10.14 -21.93
N GLY A 42 -12.93 -10.97 -22.81
CA GLY A 42 -11.73 -11.74 -22.49
C GLY A 42 -10.58 -10.85 -22.04
N VAL A 43 -10.30 -9.77 -22.75
CA VAL A 43 -9.26 -8.80 -22.36
C VAL A 43 -9.58 -8.14 -21.02
N GLY A 44 -10.83 -7.76 -20.76
CA GLY A 44 -11.20 -7.16 -19.48
C GLY A 44 -11.01 -8.12 -18.28
N ILE A 45 -11.28 -9.42 -18.44
CA ILE A 45 -11.01 -10.40 -17.39
C ILE A 45 -9.50 -10.55 -17.15
N VAL A 46 -8.73 -10.68 -18.23
CA VAL A 46 -7.27 -10.78 -18.15
C VAL A 46 -6.68 -9.52 -17.50
N GLU A 47 -7.17 -8.34 -17.85
CA GLU A 47 -6.74 -7.05 -17.30
C GLU A 47 -6.86 -7.00 -15.76
N VAL A 48 -7.98 -7.46 -15.21
CA VAL A 48 -8.20 -7.52 -13.77
C VAL A 48 -7.19 -8.47 -13.09
N ILE A 49 -7.04 -9.68 -13.62
CA ILE A 49 -6.12 -10.70 -13.08
C ILE A 49 -4.68 -10.20 -13.18
N SER A 50 -4.28 -9.69 -14.34
CA SER A 50 -2.94 -9.15 -14.58
C SER A 50 -2.61 -8.01 -13.60
N LYS A 51 -3.55 -7.09 -13.34
CA LYS A 51 -3.34 -6.02 -12.35
C LYS A 51 -3.14 -6.56 -10.94
N MET A 52 -3.90 -7.59 -10.52
CA MET A 52 -3.71 -8.20 -9.20
C MET A 52 -2.33 -8.86 -9.09
N LEU A 53 -1.92 -9.60 -10.13
CA LEU A 53 -0.62 -10.26 -10.17
C LEU A 53 0.54 -9.25 -10.17
N LEU A 54 0.45 -8.22 -11.01
CA LEU A 54 1.43 -7.15 -11.10
C LEU A 54 1.53 -6.36 -9.79
N TYR A 55 0.40 -6.07 -9.14
CA TYR A 55 0.41 -5.40 -7.84
C TYR A 55 1.14 -6.24 -6.78
N TYR A 56 0.87 -7.54 -6.72
CA TYR A 56 1.54 -8.42 -5.78
C TYR A 56 3.06 -8.52 -6.04
N LEU A 57 3.45 -8.68 -7.31
CA LEU A 57 4.87 -8.69 -7.70
C LEU A 57 5.54 -7.34 -7.41
N HIS A 58 4.85 -6.23 -7.67
CA HIS A 58 5.33 -4.90 -7.35
C HIS A 58 5.58 -4.75 -5.84
N GLU A 59 4.66 -5.21 -5.00
CA GLU A 59 4.81 -5.18 -3.54
C GLU A 59 6.00 -6.03 -3.08
N LEU A 60 6.19 -7.22 -3.64
CA LEU A 60 7.35 -8.07 -3.35
C LEU A 60 8.68 -7.40 -3.71
N ILE A 61 8.74 -6.70 -4.85
CA ILE A 61 9.92 -5.95 -5.27
C ILE A 61 10.11 -4.74 -4.35
N TRP A 62 9.03 -4.06 -3.99
CA TRP A 62 9.06 -2.88 -3.13
C TRP A 62 9.52 -3.21 -1.71
N GLU A 63 9.10 -4.33 -1.14
CA GLU A 63 9.52 -4.79 0.20
C GLU A 63 11.03 -5.07 0.26
N LYS A 64 11.57 -5.69 -0.81
CA LYS A 64 13.02 -5.92 -0.95
C LYS A 64 13.79 -4.62 -1.09
N THR A 65 13.15 -3.58 -1.59
CA THR A 65 13.78 -2.28 -1.77
C THR A 65 13.78 -1.52 -0.43
N SER A 66 14.94 -1.04 0.04
CA SER A 66 15.03 -0.24 1.27
C SER A 66 14.70 1.25 1.06
N TRP A 67 14.19 1.61 -0.11
CA TRP A 67 13.96 3.00 -0.51
C TRP A 67 12.94 3.68 0.41
N GLY A 68 13.32 4.83 0.97
CA GLY A 68 12.42 5.63 1.82
C GLY A 68 12.20 5.11 3.25
N ARG A 69 12.80 3.99 3.65
CA ARG A 69 12.77 3.56 5.07
C ARG A 69 13.67 4.49 5.91
N LYS A 70 13.08 5.53 6.48
CA LYS A 70 13.70 6.31 7.57
C LYS A 70 13.75 5.42 8.81
N ARG A 71 14.89 4.79 9.07
CA ARG A 71 15.12 4.13 10.36
C ARG A 71 15.21 5.22 11.42
N HIS A 72 14.31 5.19 12.40
CA HIS A 72 14.42 6.09 13.53
C HIS A 72 15.71 5.75 14.29
N PRO A 73 16.53 6.72 14.74
CA PRO A 73 17.78 6.42 15.47
C PRO A 73 17.57 5.53 16.69
N LEU A 74 16.39 5.61 17.32
CA LEU A 74 16.01 4.78 18.46
C LEU A 74 15.42 3.40 18.09
N SER A 75 15.20 3.12 16.80
CA SER A 75 14.70 1.80 16.35
C SER A 75 15.77 0.70 16.41
N GLU A 76 17.02 1.09 16.67
CA GLU A 76 18.13 0.16 16.89
C GLU A 76 18.07 -0.50 18.27
N PHE A 77 17.43 0.13 19.25
CA PHE A 77 17.26 -0.46 20.58
C PHE A 77 16.13 -1.50 20.57
N GLN A 78 16.49 -2.77 20.79
CA GLN A 78 15.52 -3.83 21.02
C GLN A 78 14.98 -3.73 22.45
N ILE A 79 14.02 -2.82 22.67
CA ILE A 79 13.41 -2.61 23.99
C ILE A 79 12.61 -3.85 24.37
N LYS A 80 13.07 -4.56 25.40
CA LYS A 80 12.29 -5.64 26.02
C LYS A 80 11.04 -5.04 26.65
N LYS A 81 9.95 -5.82 26.70
CA LYS A 81 8.65 -5.38 27.23
C LYS A 81 8.74 -4.83 28.67
N GLU A 82 9.76 -5.24 29.41
CA GLU A 82 10.13 -4.68 30.72
C GLU A 82 11.45 -3.93 30.58
N LEU A 83 11.41 -2.60 30.79
CA LEU A 83 12.59 -1.75 30.70
C LEU A 83 13.41 -1.90 31.99
N THR A 84 14.65 -2.39 31.86
CA THR A 84 15.59 -2.33 32.96
C THR A 84 16.04 -0.88 33.21
N PRO A 85 16.48 -0.53 34.42
CA PRO A 85 17.04 0.80 34.71
C PRO A 85 18.20 1.16 33.76
N GLU A 86 19.03 0.18 33.40
CA GLU A 86 20.15 0.34 32.46
C GLU A 86 19.70 0.72 31.05
N ASP A 87 18.59 0.15 30.56
CA ASP A 87 18.04 0.50 29.24
C ASP A 87 17.57 1.96 29.19
N LYS A 88 17.00 2.46 30.29
CA LYS A 88 16.54 3.85 30.40
C LYS A 88 17.71 4.84 30.36
N GLU A 89 18.81 4.52 31.04
CA GLU A 89 20.00 5.36 31.02
C GLU A 89 20.63 5.44 29.62
N LYS A 90 20.73 4.31 28.91
CA LYS A 90 21.22 4.25 27.53
C LYS A 90 20.35 5.08 26.57
N ILE A 91 19.03 4.99 26.70
CA ILE A 91 18.09 5.79 25.89
C ILE A 91 18.27 7.28 26.19
N ASN A 92 18.35 7.68 27.46
CA ASN A 92 18.53 9.07 27.85
C ASN A 92 19.86 9.67 27.37
N GLN A 93 20.95 8.91 27.43
CA GLN A 93 22.23 9.33 26.86
C GLN A 93 22.12 9.56 25.35
N LYS A 94 21.48 8.63 24.63
CA LYS A 94 21.28 8.76 23.18
C LYS A 94 20.39 9.95 22.81
N LEU A 95 19.36 10.21 23.60
CA LEU A 95 18.49 11.37 23.42
C LEU A 95 19.24 12.70 23.58
N LYS A 96 20.19 12.76 24.55
CA LYS A 96 21.06 13.93 24.75
C LYS A 96 22.06 14.12 23.59
N GLU A 97 22.64 13.04 23.08
CA GLU A 97 23.52 13.09 21.87
C GLU A 97 22.77 13.62 20.63
N LEU A 98 21.49 13.27 20.50
CA LEU A 98 20.64 13.68 19.40
C LEU A 98 20.01 15.07 19.60
N GLY A 99 20.23 15.73 20.75
CA GLY A 99 19.72 17.07 21.05
C GLY A 99 18.23 17.14 21.38
N TYR A 100 17.61 16.03 21.78
CA TYR A 100 16.20 15.99 22.21
C TYR A 100 16.03 16.27 23.72
N LEU A 101 17.11 16.16 24.51
CA LEU A 101 17.21 16.43 25.95
C LEU A 101 18.42 17.34 26.22
#